data_AF-T1A0Z9-F1
#
_entry.id   AF-T1A0Z9-F1
#
_cell.length_a   1.000
_cell.length_b   1.000
_cell.length_c   1.000
_cell.angle_alpha   90.00
_cell.angle_beta   90.00
_cell.angle_gamma   90.00
#
_symmetry.space_group_name_H-M   'P 1'
#
loop_
_entity.id
_entity.type
_entity.pdbx_description
1 polymer ?
#
loop_
_entity_poly.entity_id
_entity_poly.type
_entity_poly.pdbx_seq_one_letter_code
_entity_poly.pdbx_strand_id
1 'polypeptide(L)'
;DLAFIAGLRQRALAFCLGLKSTAACWHANEAWTSAIPAPPYLGRGRHRVGVPAKPRIHTVAEIRQGIATDQWRQVAYRDGVDGKPLVREFVALRAHLTNGQQVKDGITPDASDELWLLLERPSGSTDKNGIKQYAISGPDAMSLDELAQISHVRPVIERNSYENAK
;
A
#
# COMPACT_ATOMS: atom_id res chain seq x y z
N ASP A 1 -0.96 -8.20 8.72
CA ASP A 1 -0.36 -8.31 10.06
C ASP A 1 0.93 -7.49 10.04
N LEU A 2 1.04 -6.45 10.86
CA LEU A 2 2.22 -5.59 10.89
C LEU A 2 3.43 -6.28 11.53
N ALA A 3 3.22 -7.18 12.49
CA ALA A 3 4.30 -7.92 13.12
C ALA A 3 4.98 -8.84 12.09
N PHE A 4 4.17 -9.45 11.21
CA PHE A 4 4.68 -10.23 10.08
C PHE A 4 5.54 -9.38 9.14
N ILE A 5 5.08 -8.19 8.73
CA ILE A 5 5.84 -7.27 7.88
C ILE A 5 7.15 -6.83 8.55
N ALA A 6 7.10 -6.49 9.85
CA ALA A 6 8.29 -6.16 10.62
C ALA A 6 9.30 -7.31 10.62
N GLY A 7 8.82 -8.55 10.76
CA GLY A 7 9.66 -9.75 10.66
C GLY A 7 10.29 -9.96 9.28
N LEU A 8 9.61 -9.59 8.19
CA LEU A 8 10.19 -9.63 6.84
C LEU A 8 11.28 -8.55 6.68
N ARG A 9 11.03 -7.35 7.18
CA ARG A 9 12.00 -6.23 7.16
C ARG A 9 13.26 -6.53 7.96
N GLN A 10 13.12 -7.08 9.17
CA GLN A 10 14.25 -7.48 10.01
C GLN A 10 15.16 -8.50 9.32
N ARG A 11 14.62 -9.28 8.39
CA ARG A 11 15.35 -10.28 7.58
C ARG A 11 15.82 -9.73 6.24
N ALA A 12 15.62 -8.44 5.97
CA ALA A 12 15.92 -7.77 4.70
C ALA A 12 15.30 -8.48 3.48
N LEU A 13 14.10 -9.04 3.64
CA LEU A 13 13.41 -9.74 2.55
C LEU A 13 12.54 -8.78 1.74
N ALA A 14 12.67 -8.82 0.42
CA ALA A 14 11.69 -8.25 -0.50
C ALA A 14 10.39 -9.07 -0.43
N PHE A 15 9.24 -8.40 -0.51
CA PHE A 15 7.95 -9.07 -0.39
C PHE A 15 6.85 -8.39 -1.22
N CYS A 16 5.87 -9.20 -1.59
CA CYS A 16 4.58 -8.77 -2.13
C CYS A 16 3.48 -9.52 -1.37
N LEU A 17 2.65 -8.78 -0.63
CA LEU A 17 1.63 -9.35 0.26
C LEU A 17 0.24 -8.89 -0.15
N GLY A 18 -0.69 -9.83 -0.32
CA GLY A 18 -2.09 -9.52 -0.48
C GLY A 18 -2.65 -8.84 0.78
N LEU A 19 -3.40 -7.76 0.59
CA LEU A 19 -4.02 -7.00 1.67
C LEU A 19 -5.52 -7.27 1.78
N LYS A 20 -6.05 -7.18 3.00
CA LYS A 20 -7.50 -7.04 3.21
C LYS A 20 -7.92 -5.61 2.84
N SER A 21 -9.14 -5.46 2.34
CA SER A 21 -9.71 -4.14 2.03
C SER A 21 -9.83 -3.23 3.26
N THR A 22 -9.94 -3.84 4.46
CA THR A 22 -9.98 -3.16 5.75
C THR A 22 -8.61 -2.84 6.34
N ALA A 23 -7.51 -3.19 5.67
CA ALA A 23 -6.18 -2.82 6.13
C ALA A 23 -6.08 -1.29 6.23
N ALA A 24 -5.61 -0.80 7.37
CA ALA A 24 -5.45 0.62 7.61
C ALA A 24 -4.09 1.10 7.08
N CYS A 25 -4.11 2.26 6.44
CA CYS A 25 -2.97 2.88 5.80
C CYS A 25 -3.16 4.40 5.70
N TRP A 26 -2.10 5.12 5.38
CA TRP A 26 -2.20 6.50 4.92
C TRP A 26 -1.24 6.72 3.77
N HIS A 27 -1.51 7.72 2.93
CA HIS A 27 -0.66 8.04 1.79
C HIS A 27 0.68 8.62 2.26
N ALA A 28 1.79 8.23 1.65
CA ALA A 28 3.11 8.75 2.04
C ALA A 28 3.24 10.29 1.85
N ASN A 29 2.46 10.86 0.93
CA ASN A 29 2.40 12.31 0.72
C ASN A 29 1.49 13.06 1.72
N GLU A 30 0.72 12.36 2.56
CA GLU A 30 0.01 12.97 3.69
C GLU A 30 1.01 13.20 4.82
N ALA A 31 1.50 14.44 4.90
CA ALA A 31 2.47 14.81 5.92
C ALA A 31 1.85 14.85 7.32
N TRP A 32 2.66 14.47 8.32
CA TRP A 32 2.54 15.03 9.67
C TRP A 32 2.80 16.55 9.54
N THR A 33 1.75 17.34 9.30
CA THR A 33 1.91 18.77 9.10
C THR A 33 2.27 19.46 10.41
N SER A 34 3.05 20.55 10.28
CA SER A 34 3.49 21.39 11.40
C SER A 34 2.30 21.75 12.29
N ALA A 35 2.55 21.69 13.60
CA ALA A 35 1.57 21.76 14.69
C ALA A 35 0.33 22.61 14.40
N ILE A 36 -0.86 22.06 14.72
CA ILE A 36 -2.06 22.88 14.86
C ILE A 36 -1.73 23.95 15.90
N PRO A 37 -1.80 25.26 15.56
CA PRO A 37 -1.46 26.32 16.51
C PRO A 37 -2.29 26.14 17.76
N ALA A 38 -1.63 26.14 18.92
CA ALA A 38 -2.37 26.14 20.17
C ALA A 38 -3.31 27.36 20.20
N PRO A 39 -4.53 27.24 20.74
CA PRO A 39 -5.39 28.40 20.97
C PRO A 39 -4.61 29.48 21.75
N PRO A 40 -4.84 30.77 21.49
CA PRO A 40 -4.16 31.85 22.19
C PRO A 40 -4.26 31.64 23.71
N TYR A 41 -3.14 31.72 24.42
CA TYR A 41 -3.12 31.51 25.85
C TYR A 41 -3.86 32.64 26.57
N LEU A 42 -5.00 32.33 27.20
CA LEU A 42 -5.84 33.30 27.90
C LEU A 42 -5.42 33.56 29.36
N GLY A 43 -4.18 33.21 29.75
CA GLY A 43 -3.65 33.51 31.09
C GLY A 43 -4.10 32.59 32.22
N ARG A 44 -4.84 31.51 31.94
CA ARG A 44 -5.36 30.58 32.96
C ARG A 44 -4.98 29.13 32.67
N GLY A 45 -4.39 28.46 33.66
CA GLY A 45 -3.98 27.06 33.56
C GLY A 45 -2.68 26.83 32.79
N ARG A 46 -2.39 25.58 32.43
CA ARG A 46 -1.15 25.22 31.72
C ARG A 46 -1.23 25.66 30.25
N HIS A 47 -0.18 26.32 29.76
CA HIS A 47 -0.03 26.66 28.35
C HIS A 47 -0.24 25.39 27.49
N ARG A 48 -1.19 25.44 26.56
CA ARG A 48 -1.43 24.32 25.65
C ARG A 48 -0.32 24.31 24.60
N VAL A 49 0.36 23.18 24.47
CA VAL A 49 1.35 22.99 23.40
C VAL A 49 0.59 22.57 22.14
N GLY A 50 0.99 23.10 20.98
CA GLY A 50 0.41 22.67 19.70
C GLY A 50 0.64 21.17 19.49
N VAL A 51 -0.38 20.45 19.06
CA VAL A 51 -0.27 19.02 18.74
C VAL A 51 0.00 18.89 17.25
N PRO A 52 0.94 18.03 16.81
CA PRO A 52 1.12 17.72 15.39
C PRO A 52 -0.22 17.27 14.78
N ALA A 53 -0.54 17.79 13.60
CA ALA A 53 -1.65 17.25 12.84
C ALA A 53 -1.26 15.83 12.42
N LYS A 54 -2.12 14.86 12.78
CA LYS A 54 -1.93 13.45 12.46
C LYS A 54 -2.37 13.20 11.02
N PRO A 55 -1.69 12.32 10.26
CA PRO A 55 -2.17 11.92 8.94
C PRO A 55 -3.54 11.25 9.07
N ARG A 56 -4.35 11.35 8.01
CA ARG A 56 -5.65 10.69 8.00
C ARG A 56 -5.41 9.21 7.75
N ILE A 57 -5.94 8.37 8.63
CA ILE A 57 -5.95 6.93 8.39
C ILE A 57 -7.12 6.63 7.44
N HIS A 58 -6.81 5.91 6.39
CA HIS A 58 -7.76 5.35 5.43
C HIS A 58 -7.67 3.84 5.46
N THR A 59 -8.76 3.16 5.17
CA THR A 59 -8.75 1.78 4.74
C THR A 59 -8.33 1.69 3.28
N VAL A 60 -7.75 0.56 2.88
CA VAL A 60 -7.47 0.30 1.44
C VAL A 60 -8.74 0.42 0.60
N ALA A 61 -9.91 0.07 1.16
CA ALA A 61 -11.21 0.25 0.52
C ALA A 61 -11.53 1.73 0.23
N GLU A 62 -11.27 2.64 1.18
CA GLU A 62 -11.48 4.08 1.00
C GLU A 62 -10.53 4.65 -0.05
N ILE A 63 -9.25 4.27 0.00
CA ILE A 63 -8.26 4.68 -1.03
C ILE A 63 -8.75 4.22 -2.40
N ARG A 64 -9.09 2.94 -2.56
CA ARG A 64 -9.62 2.35 -3.79
C ARG A 64 -10.83 3.11 -4.33
N GLN A 65 -11.76 3.51 -3.46
CA GLN A 65 -12.96 4.22 -3.88
C GLN A 65 -12.66 5.61 -4.43
N GLY A 66 -11.60 6.26 -3.92
CA GLY A 66 -11.13 7.58 -4.32
C GLY A 66 -10.25 7.61 -5.57
N ILE A 67 -9.79 6.46 -6.08
CA ILE A 67 -9.00 6.40 -7.32
C ILE A 67 -9.89 6.73 -8.52
N ALA A 68 -9.50 7.75 -9.27
CA ALA A 68 -10.18 8.15 -10.50
C ALA A 68 -9.89 7.15 -11.64
N THR A 69 -10.85 6.99 -12.55
CA THR A 69 -10.76 5.97 -13.62
C THR A 69 -9.55 6.16 -14.54
N ASP A 70 -9.14 7.41 -14.77
CA ASP A 70 -8.01 7.82 -15.61
C ASP A 70 -6.63 7.59 -14.96
N GLN A 71 -6.58 7.33 -13.64
CA GLN A 71 -5.34 6.99 -12.95
C GLN A 71 -4.92 5.54 -13.21
N TRP A 72 -5.87 4.67 -13.60
CA TRP A 72 -5.61 3.28 -13.93
C TRP A 72 -4.88 3.17 -15.25
N ARG A 73 -3.75 2.45 -15.25
CA ARG A 73 -2.94 2.23 -16.45
C ARG A 73 -2.95 0.77 -16.84
N GLN A 74 -3.10 0.51 -18.13
CA GLN A 74 -2.97 -0.83 -18.68
C GLN A 74 -1.49 -1.25 -18.70
N VAL A 75 -1.22 -2.44 -18.17
CA VAL A 75 0.11 -3.04 -18.13
C VAL A 75 0.03 -4.47 -18.63
N ALA A 76 0.90 -4.81 -19.57
CA ALA A 76 1.15 -6.18 -20.01
C ALA A 76 2.13 -6.82 -19.02
N TYR A 77 1.64 -7.66 -18.11
CA TYR A 77 2.44 -8.12 -16.97
C TYR A 77 3.15 -9.46 -17.22
N ARG A 78 2.75 -10.21 -18.26
CA ARG A 78 3.45 -11.42 -18.74
C ARG A 78 2.88 -11.87 -20.09
N ASP A 79 3.60 -12.76 -20.77
CA ASP A 79 3.07 -13.47 -21.93
C ASP A 79 2.12 -14.60 -21.51
N GLY A 80 1.01 -14.70 -22.24
CA GLY A 80 0.09 -15.80 -22.20
C GLY A 80 0.66 -17.04 -22.90
N VAL A 81 0.06 -18.20 -22.62
CA VAL A 81 0.45 -19.49 -23.22
C VAL A 81 0.24 -19.52 -24.74
N ASP A 82 -0.60 -18.63 -25.26
CA ASP A 82 -0.88 -18.42 -26.68
C ASP A 82 0.04 -17.36 -27.32
N GLY A 83 1.05 -16.88 -26.59
CA GLY A 83 1.98 -15.84 -27.05
C GLY A 83 1.40 -14.43 -27.03
N LYS A 84 0.18 -14.23 -26.54
CA LYS A 84 -0.42 -12.89 -26.39
C LYS A 84 -0.14 -12.33 -25.01
N PRO A 85 0.11 -11.01 -24.89
CA PRO A 85 0.32 -10.39 -23.58
C PRO A 85 -0.95 -10.49 -22.73
N LEU A 86 -0.79 -10.89 -21.47
CA LEU A 86 -1.82 -10.77 -20.46
C LEU A 86 -1.79 -9.36 -19.89
N VAL A 87 -2.90 -8.65 -20.09
CA VAL A 87 -3.02 -7.23 -19.74
C VAL A 87 -4.01 -7.07 -18.59
N ARG A 88 -3.67 -6.21 -17.64
CA ARG A 88 -4.55 -5.74 -16.56
C ARG A 88 -4.38 -4.25 -16.36
N GLU A 89 -5.29 -3.64 -15.60
CA GLU A 89 -5.18 -2.26 -15.18
C GLU A 89 -4.66 -2.15 -13.75
N PHE A 90 -3.69 -1.26 -13.55
CA PHE A 90 -3.04 -1.07 -12.27
C PHE A 90 -2.96 0.41 -11.87
N VAL A 91 -2.93 0.62 -10.55
CA VAL A 91 -2.53 1.88 -9.91
C VAL A 91 -1.56 1.54 -8.78
N ALA A 92 -0.48 2.29 -8.68
CA ALA A 92 0.47 2.17 -7.57
C ALA A 92 0.57 3.51 -6.84
N LEU A 93 0.57 3.44 -5.52
CA LEU A 93 0.72 4.58 -4.63
C LEU A 93 1.72 4.24 -3.54
N ARG A 94 2.40 5.26 -3.03
CA ARG A 94 3.23 5.11 -1.83
C ARG A 94 2.39 5.26 -0.57
N ALA A 95 2.53 4.33 0.36
CA ALA A 95 1.72 4.27 1.56
C ALA A 95 2.46 3.67 2.75
N HIS A 96 2.01 4.02 3.96
CA HIS A 96 2.40 3.34 5.20
C HIS A 96 1.23 2.49 5.69
N LEU A 97 1.51 1.24 6.05
CA LEU A 97 0.53 0.38 6.72
C LEU A 97 0.56 0.63 8.22
N THR A 98 -0.62 0.60 8.85
CA THR A 98 -0.75 0.86 10.28
C THR A 98 -1.86 0.05 10.94
N ASN A 99 -1.79 -0.04 12.27
CA ASN A 99 -2.89 -0.49 13.13
C ASN A 99 -3.63 0.70 13.76
N GLY A 100 -3.27 1.93 13.39
CA GLY A 100 -3.83 3.18 13.88
C GLY A 100 -3.38 3.59 15.28
N GLN A 101 -2.87 2.66 16.10
CA GLN A 101 -2.35 2.97 17.43
C GLN A 101 -1.08 3.81 17.34
N GLN A 102 -0.18 3.49 16.42
CA GLN A 102 1.03 4.29 16.16
C GLN A 102 0.72 5.76 15.86
N VAL A 103 -0.29 6.02 15.02
CA VAL A 103 -0.74 7.39 14.71
C VAL A 103 -1.34 8.06 15.94
N LYS A 104 -2.13 7.33 16.75
CA LYS A 104 -2.67 7.85 18.02
C LYS A 104 -1.56 8.22 18.99
N ASP A 105 -0.48 7.46 19.02
CA ASP A 105 0.66 7.68 19.92
C ASP A 105 1.65 8.72 19.38
N GLY A 106 1.43 9.27 18.19
CA GLY A 106 2.34 10.26 17.59
C GLY A 106 3.61 9.65 17.00
N ILE A 107 3.63 8.34 16.79
CA ILE A 107 4.78 7.63 16.22
C ILE A 107 4.77 7.86 14.70
N THR A 108 5.78 8.57 14.22
CA THR A 108 6.03 8.79 12.80
C THR A 108 6.84 7.61 12.27
N PRO A 109 6.39 6.89 11.23
CA PRO A 109 7.20 5.83 10.62
C PRO A 109 8.41 6.41 9.90
N ASP A 110 9.44 5.59 9.76
CA ASP A 110 10.61 5.97 8.97
C ASP A 110 10.29 5.87 7.47
N ALA A 111 11.06 6.58 6.63
CA ALA A 111 10.93 6.44 5.17
C ALA A 111 11.13 4.98 4.70
N SER A 112 11.93 4.20 5.42
CA SER A 112 12.10 2.76 5.19
C SER A 112 10.83 1.94 5.46
N ASP A 113 9.85 2.51 6.16
CA ASP A 113 8.56 1.89 6.41
C ASP A 113 7.54 2.09 5.29
N GLU A 114 7.88 2.89 4.28
CA GLU A 114 7.06 3.15 3.12
C GLU A 114 7.02 1.94 2.18
N LEU A 115 5.84 1.68 1.62
CA LEU A 115 5.57 0.55 0.73
C LEU A 115 4.83 1.04 -0.51
N TRP A 116 4.92 0.26 -1.57
CA TRP A 116 4.01 0.37 -2.70
C TRP A 116 2.68 -0.32 -2.36
N LEU A 117 1.59 0.45 -2.36
CA LEU A 117 0.23 -0.07 -2.45
C LEU A 117 -0.12 -0.21 -3.92
N LEU A 118 -0.15 -1.45 -4.41
CA LEU A 118 -0.56 -1.79 -5.77
C LEU A 118 -2.01 -2.25 -5.79
N LEU A 119 -2.83 -1.63 -6.62
CA LEU A 119 -4.20 -2.04 -6.91
C LEU A 119 -4.27 -2.59 -8.33
N GLU A 120 -5.01 -3.67 -8.51
CA GLU A 120 -5.13 -4.41 -9.78
C GLU A 120 -6.59 -4.70 -10.10
N ARG A 121 -7.01 -4.48 -11.35
CA ARG A 121 -8.34 -4.85 -11.85
C ARG A 121 -8.28 -5.39 -13.29
N PRO A 122 -9.32 -6.12 -13.75
CA PRO A 122 -9.45 -6.49 -15.15
C PRO A 122 -9.52 -5.24 -16.03
N SER A 123 -8.89 -5.26 -17.21
CA SER A 123 -8.91 -4.13 -18.15
C SER A 123 -10.33 -3.75 -18.56
N GLY A 124 -10.63 -2.46 -18.57
CA GLY A 124 -11.97 -1.95 -18.88
C GLY A 124 -13.03 -2.19 -17.79
N SER A 125 -12.66 -2.77 -16.64
CA SER A 125 -13.61 -2.98 -15.54
C SER A 125 -13.89 -1.69 -14.79
N THR A 126 -15.16 -1.36 -14.61
CA THR A 126 -15.62 -0.35 -13.65
C THR A 126 -16.00 -0.94 -12.29
N ASP A 127 -15.97 -2.28 -12.17
CA ASP A 127 -16.28 -2.94 -10.91
C ASP A 127 -15.19 -2.67 -9.88
N LYS A 128 -15.59 -1.97 -8.82
CA LYS A 128 -14.71 -1.65 -7.69
C LYS A 128 -14.51 -2.84 -6.76
N ASN A 129 -15.37 -3.87 -6.80
CA ASN A 129 -15.32 -4.98 -5.84
C ASN A 129 -14.35 -6.10 -6.23
N GLY A 130 -14.08 -6.31 -7.52
CA GLY A 130 -13.08 -7.26 -8.03
C GLY A 130 -11.61 -6.78 -7.99
N ILE A 131 -11.33 -5.66 -7.34
CA ILE A 131 -9.98 -5.08 -7.25
C ILE A 131 -9.14 -5.89 -6.25
N LYS A 132 -7.97 -6.36 -6.69
CA LYS A 132 -6.95 -6.92 -5.81
C LYS A 132 -6.05 -5.81 -5.27
N GLN A 133 -5.52 -6.02 -4.07
CA GLN A 133 -4.64 -5.07 -3.41
C GLN A 133 -3.42 -5.76 -2.81
N TYR A 134 -2.26 -5.14 -3.00
CA TYR A 134 -0.97 -5.67 -2.57
C TYR A 134 -0.13 -4.60 -1.88
N ALA A 135 0.62 -5.01 -0.86
CA ALA A 135 1.73 -4.25 -0.32
C ALA A 135 3.05 -4.83 -0.84
N ILE A 136 3.84 -4.01 -1.51
CA ILE A 136 5.12 -4.42 -2.11
C ILE A 136 6.25 -3.60 -1.50
N SER A 137 7.31 -4.27 -1.05
CA SER A 137 8.52 -3.60 -0.58
C SER A 137 9.51 -3.36 -1.72
N GLY A 138 10.24 -2.25 -1.62
CA GLY A 138 11.40 -1.94 -2.44
C GLY A 138 11.45 -0.47 -2.86
N PRO A 139 12.39 -0.12 -3.77
CA PRO A 139 12.78 1.27 -4.00
C PRO A 139 11.68 2.13 -4.62
N ASP A 140 11.79 3.44 -4.41
CA ASP A 140 10.89 4.46 -4.96
C ASP A 140 10.99 4.57 -6.49
N ALA A 141 12.10 4.11 -7.07
CA ALA A 141 12.33 4.10 -8.51
C ALA A 141 11.60 2.96 -9.25
N MET A 142 10.93 2.04 -8.54
CA MET A 142 10.20 0.95 -9.18
C MET A 142 9.10 1.49 -10.10
N SER A 143 9.08 0.98 -11.32
CA SER A 143 8.06 1.24 -12.31
C SER A 143 6.78 0.44 -12.04
N LEU A 144 5.67 0.89 -12.63
CA LEU A 144 4.40 0.17 -12.52
C LEU A 144 4.47 -1.22 -13.16
N ASP A 145 5.24 -1.37 -14.25
CA ASP A 145 5.49 -2.65 -14.92
C ASP A 145 6.22 -3.64 -14.00
N GLU A 146 7.27 -3.20 -13.29
CA GLU A 146 7.99 -4.04 -12.33
C GLU A 146 7.07 -4.47 -11.17
N LEU A 147 6.28 -3.55 -10.63
CA LEU A 147 5.31 -3.85 -9.56
C LEU A 147 4.26 -4.87 -10.02
N ALA A 148 3.74 -4.71 -11.24
CA ALA A 148 2.79 -5.65 -11.82
C ALA A 148 3.41 -7.03 -12.08
N GLN A 149 4.66 -7.08 -12.54
CA GLN A 149 5.37 -8.35 -12.69
C GLN A 149 5.54 -9.05 -11.34
N ILE A 150 6.01 -8.33 -10.31
CA ILE A 150 6.21 -8.85 -8.96
C ILE A 150 4.91 -9.42 -8.37
N SER A 151 3.78 -8.74 -8.51
CA SER A 151 2.49 -9.22 -7.98
C SER A 151 1.96 -10.47 -8.68
N HIS A 152 2.47 -10.77 -9.88
CA HIS A 152 2.08 -11.91 -10.69
C HIS A 152 3.14 -13.02 -10.74
N VAL A 153 4.26 -12.89 -10.02
CA VAL A 153 5.19 -14.00 -9.79
C VAL A 153 4.45 -15.07 -8.99
N ARG A 154 4.25 -16.26 -9.59
CA ARG A 154 3.75 -17.41 -8.84
C ARG A 154 4.80 -17.81 -7.81
N PRO A 155 4.45 -18.04 -6.53
CA PRO A 155 5.33 -18.75 -5.62
C PRO A 155 5.70 -20.08 -6.26
N VAL A 156 7.00 -20.32 -6.47
CA VAL A 156 7.55 -21.56 -7.08
C VAL A 156 7.02 -22.83 -6.38
N ILE A 157 6.61 -22.69 -5.12
CA ILE A 157 6.08 -23.75 -4.27
C ILE A 157 4.80 -24.38 -4.86
N GLU A 158 3.89 -23.61 -5.46
CA GLU A 158 2.66 -24.18 -6.04
C GLU A 158 2.94 -25.02 -7.30
N ARG A 159 4.00 -24.73 -8.05
CA ARG A 159 4.32 -25.47 -9.28
C ARG A 159 4.88 -26.86 -8.96
N ASN A 160 5.77 -26.95 -7.98
CA ASN A 160 6.36 -28.23 -7.57
C ASN A 160 5.39 -29.13 -6.79
N SER A 161 4.40 -28.58 -6.10
CA SER A 161 3.41 -29.38 -5.38
C SER A 161 2.38 -30.05 -6.29
N TYR A 162 2.04 -29.45 -7.44
CA TYR A 162 1.11 -30.07 -8.40
C TYR A 162 1.81 -30.96 -9.44
N GLU A 163 3.09 -30.72 -9.77
CA GLU A 163 3.85 -31.55 -10.71
C GLU A 163 4.45 -32.82 -10.05
N ASN A 164 4.74 -32.82 -8.75
CA ASN A 164 5.25 -34.01 -8.03
C ASN A 164 4.15 -34.84 -7.33
N ALA A 165 2.87 -34.55 -7.59
CA ALA A 165 1.73 -35.30 -7.06
C ALA A 165 1.03 -36.16 -8.12
N LYS A 166 1.73 -36.49 -9.22
CA LYS A 166 1.29 -37.47 -10.22
C LYS A 166 2.32 -38.57 -10.40
#